data_AF-X1GZ11-F1
#
_entry.id   AF-X1GZ11-F1
#
_cell.length_a   1.000
_cell.length_b   1.000
_cell.length_c   1.000
_cell.angle_alpha   90.00
_cell.angle_beta   90.00
_cell.angle_gamma   90.00
#
_symmetry.space_group_name_H-M   'P 1'
#
loop_
_entity.id
_entity.type
_entity.pdbx_description
1 polymer ?
#
loop_
_entity_poly.entity_id
_entity_poly.type
_entity_poly.pdbx_seq_one_letter_code
_entity_poly.pdbx_strand_id
1 'polypeptide(L)'
;MTYRLIDAEEIEKSLLWLSKYWDKPVHPEYYNAKTVNEAVSLLDKYREEAKIIAGGIDLIGLMKNKVLLPGVLVNIKTIPHMKYVVENSSGTAIGALTLINDIERSTLIKEKYPILFEAAHSIASPQVRNMATIGGNLCQDVRCWYYRRPPDTGVTFDCRRKREDGICYAINGENQNHAIIGGKKCFAVCPSDMATVLLALDARVNTVNTTGGRVIPIDKFYTTLGNTLEPKSMWSAPKKS
;
A
#
# COMPACT_ATOMS: atom_id res chain seq x y z
N MET A 1 -45.05 11.74 9.02
CA MET A 1 -43.66 11.37 8.68
C MET A 1 -42.76 12.28 9.48
N THR A 2 -42.11 11.76 10.52
CA THR A 2 -41.29 12.56 11.45
C THR A 2 -39.85 12.44 11.01
N TYR A 3 -39.26 13.54 10.56
CA TYR A 3 -37.83 13.60 10.25
C TYR A 3 -37.09 13.94 11.54
N ARG A 4 -36.22 13.05 12.02
CA ARG A 4 -35.23 13.42 13.04
C ARG A 4 -34.12 14.19 12.31
N LEU A 5 -34.00 15.47 12.64
CA LEU A 5 -32.82 16.23 12.26
C LEU A 5 -31.63 15.65 13.02
N ILE A 6 -30.51 15.49 12.31
CA ILE A 6 -29.23 15.04 12.86
C ILE A 6 -28.83 16.05 13.95
N ASP A 7 -28.26 15.58 15.06
CA ASP A 7 -27.79 16.45 16.14
C ASP A 7 -26.73 17.43 15.62
N ALA A 8 -26.77 18.68 16.07
CA ALA A 8 -25.83 19.72 15.66
C ALA A 8 -24.38 19.30 15.93
N GLU A 9 -24.13 18.56 17.02
CA GLU A 9 -22.81 18.04 17.36
C GLU A 9 -22.30 17.01 16.33
N GLU A 10 -23.19 16.18 15.78
CA GLU A 10 -22.86 15.16 14.78
C GLU A 10 -22.61 15.81 13.40
N ILE A 11 -23.34 16.88 13.08
CA ILE A 11 -23.08 17.71 11.90
C ILE A 11 -21.70 18.37 12.00
N GLU A 12 -21.37 18.98 13.14
CA GLU A 12 -20.09 19.65 13.34
C GLU A 12 -18.91 18.67 13.28
N LYS A 13 -19.03 17.50 13.93
CA LYS A 13 -18.03 16.42 13.82
C LYS A 13 -17.84 15.96 12.37
N SER A 14 -18.94 15.83 11.62
CA SER A 14 -18.89 15.45 10.20
C SER A 14 -18.22 16.53 9.36
N LEU A 15 -18.55 17.81 9.58
CA LEU A 15 -17.94 18.94 8.88
C LEU A 15 -16.46 19.09 9.20
N LEU A 16 -16.04 18.85 10.45
CA LEU A 16 -14.64 18.85 10.86
C LEU A 16 -13.86 17.65 10.28
N TRP A 17 -14.44 16.45 10.33
CA TRP A 17 -13.80 15.27 9.70
C TRP A 17 -13.69 15.45 8.20
N LEU A 18 -14.74 16.03 7.61
CA LEU A 18 -14.71 16.50 6.26
C LEU A 18 -13.48 17.39 6.20
N SER A 19 -13.45 18.61 6.78
CA SER A 19 -12.52 19.76 6.56
C SER A 19 -11.08 19.48 6.08
N LYS A 20 -10.48 18.35 6.49
CA LYS A 20 -9.16 17.86 6.01
C LYS A 20 -9.01 17.72 4.48
N TYR A 21 -10.08 17.53 3.71
CA TYR A 21 -10.06 17.40 2.24
C TYR A 21 -10.16 18.72 1.41
N TRP A 22 -10.69 19.81 1.97
CA TRP A 22 -10.72 21.16 1.33
C TRP A 22 -9.63 22.07 1.91
N ASP A 23 -9.24 21.90 3.19
CA ASP A 23 -8.35 22.85 3.87
C ASP A 23 -6.87 22.44 3.88
N LYS A 24 -6.54 21.15 3.70
CA LYS A 24 -5.12 20.73 3.67
C LYS A 24 -4.47 21.07 2.32
N PRO A 25 -3.31 21.76 2.31
CA PRO A 25 -2.54 21.98 1.10
C PRO A 25 -2.08 20.63 0.52
N VAL A 26 -2.23 20.48 -0.80
CA VAL A 26 -1.95 19.23 -1.54
C VAL A 26 -0.46 19.10 -1.93
N HIS A 27 0.41 19.87 -1.28
CA HIS A 27 1.82 19.99 -1.61
C HIS A 27 2.66 19.36 -0.50
N PRO A 28 2.89 18.03 -0.54
CA PRO A 28 3.76 17.39 0.43
C PRO A 28 5.20 17.88 0.26
N GLU A 29 5.92 17.98 1.38
CA GLU A 29 7.38 18.06 1.32
C GLU A 29 7.92 16.78 0.69
N TYR A 30 8.96 16.90 -0.14
CA TYR A 30 9.54 15.77 -0.87
C TYR A 30 10.99 15.56 -0.46
N TYR A 31 11.28 14.39 0.11
CA TYR A 31 12.62 13.97 0.49
C TYR A 31 13.12 12.85 -0.41
N ASN A 32 14.37 12.96 -0.86
CA ASN A 32 15.00 11.98 -1.74
C ASN A 32 16.06 11.17 -0.99
N ALA A 33 15.63 10.10 -0.30
CA ALA A 33 16.50 9.32 0.56
C ALA A 33 17.58 8.57 -0.25
N LYS A 34 18.81 8.64 0.25
CA LYS A 34 20.01 8.00 -0.32
C LYS A 34 20.32 6.67 0.32
N THR A 35 19.83 6.45 1.54
CA THR A 35 20.03 5.20 2.27
C THR A 35 18.74 4.72 2.93
N VAL A 36 18.69 3.42 3.27
CA VAL A 36 17.59 2.84 4.06
C VAL A 36 17.47 3.55 5.42
N ASN A 37 18.60 3.81 6.08
CA ASN A 37 18.60 4.47 7.40
C ASN A 37 18.07 5.90 7.34
N GLU A 38 18.37 6.63 6.26
CA GLU A 38 17.82 7.97 6.04
C GLU A 38 16.31 7.91 5.82
N ALA A 39 15.83 7.00 4.97
CA ALA A 39 14.40 6.80 4.75
C ALA A 39 13.67 6.43 6.05
N VAL A 40 14.21 5.50 6.85
CA VAL A 40 13.66 5.13 8.16
C VAL A 40 13.66 6.32 9.12
N SER A 41 14.73 7.11 9.15
CA SER A 41 14.82 8.31 10.00
C SER A 41 13.75 9.35 9.64
N LEU A 42 13.47 9.55 8.35
CA LEU A 42 12.41 10.44 7.87
C LEU A 42 11.02 9.90 8.23
N LEU A 43 10.78 8.60 8.01
CA LEU A 43 9.51 7.95 8.38
C LEU A 43 9.26 7.98 9.88
N ASP A 44 10.30 7.82 10.69
CA ASP A 44 10.20 8.07 12.12
C ASP A 44 9.87 9.55 12.30
N LYS A 45 10.74 10.50 11.95
CA LYS A 45 10.54 11.95 12.18
C LYS A 45 9.11 12.45 11.89
N TYR A 46 8.53 12.06 10.76
CA TYR A 46 7.23 12.55 10.30
C TYR A 46 6.04 11.62 10.57
N ARG A 47 6.29 10.40 11.08
CA ARG A 47 5.27 9.43 11.51
C ARG A 47 4.17 9.24 10.43
N GLU A 48 2.89 9.39 10.80
CA GLU A 48 1.74 9.17 9.92
C GLU A 48 1.67 10.14 8.73
N GLU A 49 2.32 11.29 8.82
CA GLU A 49 2.33 12.29 7.75
C GLU A 49 3.25 11.91 6.60
N ALA A 50 4.22 11.01 6.83
CA ALA A 50 5.11 10.51 5.80
C ALA A 50 4.57 9.26 5.12
N LYS A 51 4.69 9.24 3.79
CA LYS A 51 4.49 8.04 2.98
C LYS A 51 5.68 7.81 2.05
N ILE A 52 6.05 6.55 1.90
CA ILE A 52 7.10 6.13 0.96
C ILE A 52 6.56 6.26 -0.47
N ILE A 53 7.37 6.82 -1.36
CA ILE A 53 7.12 6.77 -2.80
C ILE A 53 8.24 5.99 -3.51
N ALA A 54 7.81 4.98 -4.27
CA ALA A 54 8.65 4.24 -5.20
C ALA A 54 8.16 4.52 -6.64
N GLY A 55 7.55 3.54 -7.30
CA GLY A 55 6.98 3.71 -8.65
C GLY A 55 5.84 4.74 -8.77
N GLY A 56 5.20 5.10 -7.65
CA GLY A 56 4.14 6.11 -7.60
C GLY A 56 2.78 5.70 -8.19
N ILE A 57 2.69 4.54 -8.85
CA ILE A 57 1.46 4.06 -9.54
C ILE A 57 0.20 4.14 -8.67
N ASP A 58 0.24 3.59 -7.47
CA ASP A 58 -0.94 3.57 -6.59
C ASP A 58 -1.07 4.84 -5.75
N LEU A 59 0.03 5.25 -5.11
CA LEU A 59 0.05 6.38 -4.17
C LEU A 59 -0.36 7.69 -4.84
N ILE A 60 0.15 8.00 -6.02
CA ILE A 60 -0.19 9.26 -6.72
C ILE A 60 -1.67 9.27 -7.12
N GLY A 61 -2.24 8.13 -7.49
CA GLY A 61 -3.68 8.01 -7.77
C GLY A 61 -4.53 8.28 -6.52
N LEU A 62 -4.13 7.72 -5.37
CA LEU A 62 -4.79 7.98 -4.08
C LEU A 62 -4.71 9.46 -3.67
N MET A 63 -3.57 10.10 -3.91
CA MET A 63 -3.38 11.53 -3.63
C MET A 63 -4.20 12.43 -4.54
N LYS A 64 -4.22 12.17 -5.85
CA LYS A 64 -5.04 12.92 -6.81
C LYS A 64 -6.53 12.85 -6.47
N ASN A 65 -6.99 11.68 -6.02
CA ASN A 65 -8.36 11.46 -5.57
C ASN A 65 -8.61 11.92 -4.12
N LYS A 66 -7.62 12.58 -3.49
CA LYS A 66 -7.66 13.04 -2.10
C LYS A 66 -8.03 11.95 -1.09
N VAL A 67 -7.76 10.69 -1.39
CA VAL A 67 -7.98 9.56 -0.46
C VAL A 67 -6.90 9.56 0.61
N LEU A 68 -5.65 9.78 0.20
CA LEU A 68 -4.50 9.97 1.07
C LEU A 68 -3.92 11.36 0.87
N LEU A 69 -3.69 12.07 1.96
CA LEU A 69 -3.15 13.43 1.97
C LEU A 69 -1.91 13.48 2.89
N PRO A 70 -0.80 12.80 2.51
CA PRO A 70 0.42 12.85 3.29
C PRO A 70 1.00 14.27 3.28
N GLY A 71 1.57 14.70 4.40
CA GLY A 71 2.34 15.95 4.49
C GLY A 71 3.75 15.79 3.93
N VAL A 72 4.26 14.54 3.87
CA VAL A 72 5.62 14.24 3.43
C VAL A 72 5.66 13.01 2.52
N LEU A 73 6.43 13.11 1.43
CA LEU A 73 6.79 11.99 0.57
C LEU A 73 8.28 11.67 0.70
N VAL A 74 8.57 10.41 1.03
CA VAL A 74 9.94 9.89 1.12
C VAL A 74 10.21 9.03 -0.11
N ASN A 75 10.92 9.58 -1.09
CA ASN A 75 11.35 8.83 -2.27
C ASN A 75 12.50 7.90 -1.93
N ILE A 76 12.30 6.62 -2.24
CA ILE A 76 13.31 5.58 -2.02
C ILE A 76 13.94 5.09 -3.33
N LYS A 77 13.50 5.58 -4.50
CA LYS A 77 14.01 5.10 -5.81
C LYS A 77 15.52 5.25 -5.97
N THR A 78 16.15 6.18 -5.27
CA THR A 78 17.59 6.45 -5.38
C THR A 78 18.45 5.64 -4.41
N ILE A 79 17.84 4.84 -3.53
CA ILE A 79 18.60 4.00 -2.61
C ILE A 79 19.25 2.85 -3.41
N PRO A 80 20.59 2.73 -3.38
CA PRO A 80 21.29 1.70 -4.14
C PRO A 80 21.00 0.30 -3.57
N HIS A 81 21.23 -0.73 -4.38
CA HIS A 81 21.13 -2.14 -3.98
C HIS A 81 19.74 -2.59 -3.48
N MET A 82 18.67 -1.86 -3.78
CA MET A 82 17.29 -2.27 -3.48
C MET A 82 16.54 -2.85 -4.69
N LYS A 83 17.17 -2.86 -5.87
CA LYS A 83 16.65 -3.42 -7.12
C LYS A 83 17.55 -4.58 -7.54
N TYR A 84 17.07 -5.81 -7.41
CA TYR A 84 17.80 -7.03 -7.78
C TYR A 84 16.86 -8.25 -7.78
N VAL A 85 17.24 -9.27 -8.54
CA VAL A 85 16.72 -10.64 -8.41
C VAL A 85 17.95 -11.53 -8.32
N VAL A 86 18.15 -12.18 -7.18
CA VAL A 86 19.34 -13.02 -6.95
C VAL A 86 18.94 -14.33 -6.32
N GLU A 87 19.62 -15.40 -6.70
CA GLU A 87 19.51 -16.69 -6.06
C GLU A 87 20.71 -16.93 -5.14
N ASN A 88 20.44 -17.54 -3.99
CA ASN A 88 21.46 -18.06 -3.08
C ASN A 88 21.01 -19.40 -2.49
N SER A 89 21.79 -19.95 -1.57
CA SER A 89 21.52 -21.24 -0.91
C SER A 89 20.18 -21.30 -0.15
N SER A 90 19.60 -20.14 0.20
CA SER A 90 18.33 -20.03 0.91
C SER A 90 17.13 -19.75 -0.01
N GLY A 91 17.34 -19.75 -1.33
CA GLY A 91 16.32 -19.49 -2.35
C GLY A 91 16.53 -18.18 -3.11
N THR A 92 15.45 -17.62 -3.65
CA THR A 92 15.50 -16.41 -4.48
C THR A 92 15.06 -15.18 -3.70
N ALA A 93 15.91 -14.15 -3.69
CA ALA A 93 15.65 -12.86 -3.08
C ALA A 93 15.35 -11.81 -4.16
N ILE A 94 14.28 -11.04 -3.93
CA ILE A 94 13.84 -9.95 -4.81
C ILE A 94 13.90 -8.64 -4.02
N GLY A 95 14.60 -7.64 -4.56
CA GLY A 95 14.70 -6.32 -3.96
C GLY A 95 13.39 -5.54 -4.08
N ALA A 96 13.03 -4.77 -3.05
CA ALA A 96 11.76 -4.04 -3.00
C ALA A 96 11.54 -3.01 -4.13
N LEU A 97 12.62 -2.52 -4.76
CA LEU A 97 12.59 -1.62 -5.91
C LEU A 97 12.70 -2.35 -7.26
N THR A 98 12.72 -3.67 -7.27
CA THR A 98 12.65 -4.46 -8.51
C THR A 98 11.32 -4.18 -9.20
N LEU A 99 11.39 -3.81 -10.48
CA LEU A 99 10.20 -3.50 -11.27
C LEU A 99 9.46 -4.79 -11.60
N ILE A 100 8.13 -4.71 -11.72
CA ILE A 100 7.33 -5.86 -12.13
C ILE A 100 7.77 -6.35 -13.52
N ASN A 101 8.08 -5.44 -14.45
CA ASN A 101 8.63 -5.80 -15.77
C ASN A 101 9.98 -6.54 -15.68
N ASP A 102 10.82 -6.24 -14.68
CA ASP A 102 12.10 -6.94 -14.53
C ASP A 102 11.90 -8.36 -13.98
N ILE A 103 10.87 -8.56 -13.15
CA ILE A 103 10.45 -9.88 -12.66
C ILE A 103 9.89 -10.71 -13.82
N GLU A 104 8.99 -10.12 -14.62
CA GLU A 104 8.42 -10.72 -15.83
C GLU A 104 9.51 -11.13 -16.85
N ARG A 105 10.59 -10.35 -16.97
CA ARG A 105 11.69 -10.64 -17.92
C ARG A 105 12.81 -11.49 -17.35
N SER A 106 12.76 -11.86 -16.08
CA SER A 106 13.81 -12.64 -15.44
C SER A 106 13.75 -14.10 -15.87
N THR A 107 14.81 -14.60 -16.51
CA THR A 107 14.95 -16.02 -16.87
C THR A 107 14.91 -16.90 -15.63
N LEU A 108 15.60 -16.49 -14.56
CA LEU A 108 15.59 -17.15 -13.26
C LEU A 108 14.16 -17.32 -12.72
N ILE A 109 13.35 -16.25 -12.73
CA ILE A 109 11.96 -16.32 -12.26
C ILE A 109 11.11 -17.20 -13.17
N LYS A 110 11.24 -17.06 -14.49
CA LYS A 110 10.48 -17.85 -15.46
C LYS A 110 10.75 -19.35 -15.32
N GLU A 111 12.00 -19.74 -15.10
CA GLU A 111 12.41 -21.15 -15.00
C GLU A 111 12.05 -21.76 -13.64
N LYS A 112 12.28 -21.03 -12.53
CA LYS A 112 12.12 -21.59 -11.17
C LYS A 112 10.76 -21.29 -10.52
N TYR A 113 10.13 -20.18 -10.88
CA TYR A 113 8.87 -19.72 -10.30
C TYR A 113 7.89 -19.28 -11.41
N PRO A 114 7.46 -20.20 -12.29
CA PRO A 114 6.63 -19.86 -13.44
C PRO A 114 5.31 -19.16 -13.03
N ILE A 115 4.73 -19.54 -11.89
CA ILE A 115 3.54 -18.86 -11.35
C ILE A 115 3.79 -17.39 -10.97
N LEU A 116 5.01 -17.04 -10.55
CA LEU A 116 5.41 -15.66 -10.25
C LEU A 116 5.64 -14.85 -11.53
N PHE A 117 6.16 -15.50 -12.58
CA PHE A 117 6.22 -14.93 -13.91
C PHE A 117 4.82 -14.60 -14.46
N GLU A 118 3.88 -15.56 -14.39
CA GLU A 118 2.49 -15.35 -14.85
C GLU A 118 1.80 -14.21 -14.08
N ALA A 119 1.95 -14.15 -12.75
CA ALA A 119 1.42 -13.05 -11.95
C ALA A 119 2.08 -11.70 -12.28
N ALA A 120 3.39 -11.67 -12.58
CA ALA A 120 4.04 -10.45 -13.04
C ALA A 120 3.46 -10.00 -14.39
N HIS A 121 3.20 -10.94 -15.31
CA HIS A 121 2.64 -10.68 -16.63
C HIS A 121 1.19 -10.18 -16.59
N SER A 122 0.36 -10.71 -15.67
CA SER A 122 -1.06 -10.33 -15.51
C SER A 122 -1.26 -8.91 -14.99
N ILE A 123 -0.24 -8.31 -14.38
CA ILE A 123 -0.38 -7.01 -13.72
C ILE A 123 -0.57 -5.90 -14.74
N ALA A 124 -1.78 -5.33 -14.75
CA ALA A 124 -2.13 -4.08 -15.39
C ALA A 124 -1.60 -3.97 -16.83
N SER A 125 -1.04 -2.81 -17.20
CA SER A 125 -0.44 -2.59 -18.52
C SER A 125 1.09 -2.62 -18.47
N PRO A 126 1.78 -2.83 -19.61
CA PRO A 126 3.24 -2.76 -19.67
C PRO A 126 3.83 -1.45 -19.12
N GLN A 127 3.15 -0.32 -19.33
CA GLN A 127 3.56 0.99 -18.80
C GLN A 127 3.52 1.01 -17.27
N VAL A 128 2.48 0.41 -16.67
CA VAL A 128 2.40 0.24 -15.22
C VAL A 128 3.53 -0.66 -14.74
N ARG A 129 3.78 -1.80 -15.40
CA ARG A 129 4.85 -2.74 -15.00
C ARG A 129 6.26 -2.16 -15.12
N ASN A 130 6.47 -1.22 -16.02
CA ASN A 130 7.73 -0.48 -16.18
C ASN A 130 7.99 0.52 -15.03
N MET A 131 6.99 0.84 -14.21
CA MET A 131 7.12 1.78 -13.09
C MET A 131 6.87 1.13 -11.74
N ALA A 132 5.93 0.19 -11.67
CA ALA A 132 5.55 -0.50 -10.44
C ALA A 132 6.72 -1.33 -9.91
N THR A 133 7.01 -1.18 -8.62
CA THR A 133 7.98 -2.01 -7.91
C THR A 133 7.27 -3.13 -7.16
N ILE A 134 7.96 -4.23 -6.87
CA ILE A 134 7.39 -5.33 -6.06
C ILE A 134 7.00 -4.86 -4.66
N GLY A 135 7.81 -4.01 -4.00
CA GLY A 135 7.46 -3.44 -2.70
C GLY A 135 6.21 -2.57 -2.76
N GLY A 136 6.09 -1.74 -3.81
CA GLY A 136 4.90 -0.94 -4.05
C GLY A 136 3.67 -1.78 -4.40
N ASN A 137 3.84 -2.88 -5.13
CA ASN A 137 2.76 -3.79 -5.47
C ASN A 137 2.21 -4.52 -4.22
N LEU A 138 3.08 -4.95 -3.30
CA LEU A 138 2.65 -5.59 -2.05
C LEU A 138 1.96 -4.63 -1.08
N CYS A 139 2.23 -3.33 -1.21
CA CYS A 139 1.63 -2.27 -0.38
C CYS A 139 0.69 -1.34 -1.13
N GLN A 140 0.21 -1.77 -2.30
CA GLN A 140 -0.88 -1.07 -2.94
C GLN A 140 -2.16 -1.17 -2.10
N ASP A 141 -2.97 -0.13 -2.12
CA ASP A 141 -4.20 -0.07 -1.35
C ASP A 141 -5.37 -0.71 -2.10
N VAL A 142 -6.42 -1.06 -1.36
CA VAL A 142 -7.60 -1.76 -1.87
C VAL A 142 -8.38 -0.93 -2.88
N ARG A 143 -9.07 -1.57 -3.83
CA ARG A 143 -9.84 -0.91 -4.90
C ARG A 143 -11.31 -0.65 -4.57
N CYS A 144 -11.73 -0.82 -3.31
CA CYS A 144 -13.11 -0.58 -2.86
C CYS A 144 -13.62 0.80 -3.28
N TRP A 145 -14.74 0.87 -3.99
CA TRP A 145 -15.30 2.14 -4.49
C TRP A 145 -15.76 3.06 -3.36
N TYR A 146 -16.25 2.53 -2.24
CA TYR A 146 -16.62 3.35 -1.07
C TYR A 146 -15.38 4.04 -0.46
N TYR A 147 -14.29 3.28 -0.37
CA TYR A 147 -13.01 3.80 0.10
C TYR A 147 -12.42 4.81 -0.88
N ARG A 148 -12.35 4.48 -2.18
CA ARG A 148 -11.67 5.33 -3.17
C ARG A 148 -12.51 6.47 -3.72
N ARG A 149 -13.79 6.57 -3.35
CA ARG A 149 -14.65 7.68 -3.77
C ARG A 149 -14.02 9.02 -3.38
N PRO A 150 -13.72 9.90 -4.35
CA PRO A 150 -13.16 11.21 -4.09
C PRO A 150 -14.15 12.13 -3.34
N PRO A 151 -13.68 12.87 -2.32
CA PRO A 151 -14.51 13.78 -1.54
C PRO A 151 -14.87 15.08 -2.27
N ASP A 152 -14.14 15.43 -3.35
CA ASP A 152 -14.40 16.60 -4.19
C ASP A 152 -15.71 16.48 -5.01
N THR A 153 -16.26 15.27 -5.16
CA THR A 153 -17.60 15.06 -5.75
C THR A 153 -18.76 15.48 -4.83
N GLY A 154 -18.47 16.10 -3.68
CA GLY A 154 -19.46 16.54 -2.69
C GLY A 154 -20.04 15.43 -1.82
N VAL A 155 -19.76 14.17 -2.15
CA VAL A 155 -20.20 12.98 -1.41
C VAL A 155 -19.02 12.01 -1.26
N THR A 156 -18.53 11.85 -0.02
CA THR A 156 -17.62 10.77 0.36
C THR A 156 -18.33 9.84 1.32
N PHE A 157 -17.95 8.56 1.30
CA PHE A 157 -18.43 7.60 2.28
C PHE A 157 -17.61 7.69 3.55
N ASP A 158 -18.30 7.61 4.69
CA ASP A 158 -17.69 7.47 6.02
C ASP A 158 -17.19 6.04 6.23
N CYS A 159 -16.22 5.66 5.41
CA CYS A 159 -15.71 4.31 5.30
C CYS A 159 -14.83 3.97 6.51
N ARG A 160 -14.97 2.75 7.05
CA ARG A 160 -14.09 2.19 8.10
C ARG A 160 -12.58 2.33 7.84
N ARG A 161 -12.16 2.42 6.56
CA ARG A 161 -10.75 2.64 6.18
C ARG A 161 -10.31 4.10 6.21
N LYS A 162 -11.25 5.05 6.16
CA LYS A 162 -11.02 6.51 6.21
C LYS A 162 -11.17 7.07 7.63
N ARG A 163 -11.98 6.41 8.47
CA ARG A 163 -12.29 6.81 9.84
C ARG A 163 -12.45 5.57 10.71
N GLU A 164 -11.91 5.60 11.93
CA GLU A 164 -11.90 4.43 12.81
C GLU A 164 -13.31 3.97 13.21
N ASP A 165 -14.22 4.89 13.45
CA ASP A 165 -15.64 4.67 13.76
C ASP A 165 -16.52 4.55 12.51
N GLY A 166 -15.94 4.70 11.31
CA GLY A 166 -16.65 4.57 10.05
C GLY A 166 -17.21 3.17 9.82
N ILE A 167 -18.17 3.05 8.91
CA ILE A 167 -18.86 1.79 8.60
C ILE A 167 -18.38 1.17 7.29
N CYS A 168 -18.62 -0.14 7.12
CA CYS A 168 -18.36 -0.82 5.87
C CYS A 168 -19.64 -0.89 5.03
N TYR A 169 -19.76 0.04 4.07
CA TYR A 169 -20.92 0.10 3.18
C TYR A 169 -21.07 -1.12 2.27
N ALA A 170 -20.02 -1.91 2.05
CA ALA A 170 -20.08 -3.14 1.26
C ALA A 170 -20.91 -4.26 1.92
N ILE A 171 -21.28 -4.13 3.20
CA ILE A 171 -22.11 -5.14 3.86
C ILE A 171 -23.55 -5.12 3.31
N ASN A 172 -24.13 -3.93 3.20
CA ASN A 172 -25.53 -3.75 2.79
C ASN A 172 -25.70 -3.00 1.45
N GLY A 173 -24.58 -2.61 0.84
CA GLY A 173 -24.55 -1.93 -0.45
C GLY A 173 -24.06 -2.84 -1.57
N GLU A 174 -23.75 -2.22 -2.71
CA GLU A 174 -23.06 -2.86 -3.83
C GLU A 174 -21.76 -3.48 -3.32
N ASN A 175 -21.56 -4.76 -3.63
CA ASN A 175 -20.45 -5.55 -3.11
C ASN A 175 -19.86 -6.59 -4.08
N GLN A 176 -20.15 -6.50 -5.38
CA GLN A 176 -19.72 -7.49 -6.39
C GLN A 176 -18.20 -7.79 -6.38
N ASN A 177 -17.36 -6.82 -5.99
CA ASN A 177 -15.90 -6.91 -5.95
C ASN A 177 -15.31 -6.98 -4.53
N HIS A 178 -16.13 -7.35 -3.53
CA HIS A 178 -15.73 -7.44 -2.12
C HIS A 178 -15.54 -8.89 -1.68
N ALA A 179 -14.84 -9.07 -0.56
CA ALA A 179 -14.42 -10.37 -0.06
C ALA A 179 -15.62 -11.22 0.37
N ILE A 180 -15.68 -12.46 -0.12
CA ILE A 180 -16.64 -13.47 0.35
C ILE A 180 -16.11 -14.26 1.57
N ILE A 181 -14.79 -14.28 1.79
CA ILE A 181 -14.10 -15.00 2.87
C ILE A 181 -13.14 -14.05 3.58
N GLY A 182 -13.01 -14.20 4.90
CA GLY A 182 -11.99 -13.50 5.71
C GLY A 182 -12.29 -12.03 6.02
N GLY A 183 -13.38 -11.47 5.51
CA GLY A 183 -13.83 -10.11 5.81
C GLY A 183 -14.18 -9.94 7.30
N LYS A 184 -13.56 -8.96 7.97
CA LYS A 184 -13.87 -8.57 9.35
C LYS A 184 -13.79 -7.07 9.49
N LYS A 185 -14.91 -6.41 9.82
CA LYS A 185 -15.10 -4.94 9.86
C LYS A 185 -14.90 -4.22 8.52
N CYS A 186 -14.14 -4.79 7.59
CA CYS A 186 -13.95 -4.35 6.22
C CYS A 186 -13.93 -5.57 5.31
N PHE A 187 -14.58 -5.46 4.15
CA PHE A 187 -14.67 -6.51 3.13
C PHE A 187 -13.91 -6.15 1.85
N ALA A 188 -13.01 -5.15 1.92
CA ALA A 188 -12.20 -4.79 0.77
C ALA A 188 -11.14 -5.86 0.49
N VAL A 189 -10.90 -6.15 -0.78
CA VAL A 189 -9.97 -7.21 -1.22
C VAL A 189 -8.59 -6.63 -1.51
N CYS A 190 -7.54 -7.40 -1.18
CA CYS A 190 -6.17 -7.12 -1.63
C CYS A 190 -6.09 -7.33 -3.15
N PRO A 191 -5.78 -6.30 -3.95
CA PRO A 191 -5.82 -6.41 -5.41
C PRO A 191 -4.48 -6.91 -6.00
N SER A 192 -3.57 -7.42 -5.18
CA SER A 192 -2.21 -7.79 -5.62
C SER A 192 -2.14 -9.24 -6.07
N ASP A 193 -1.92 -9.45 -7.37
CA ASP A 193 -1.61 -10.76 -7.94
C ASP A 193 -0.31 -11.33 -7.34
N MET A 194 0.72 -10.48 -7.16
CA MET A 194 2.00 -10.91 -6.56
C MET A 194 1.82 -11.38 -5.12
N ALA A 195 1.00 -10.70 -4.30
CA ALA A 195 0.78 -11.08 -2.92
C ALA A 195 0.19 -12.49 -2.83
N THR A 196 -0.74 -12.82 -3.72
CA THR A 196 -1.37 -14.15 -3.79
C THR A 196 -0.35 -15.23 -4.15
N VAL A 197 0.47 -14.98 -5.16
CA VAL A 197 1.50 -15.96 -5.57
C VAL A 197 2.61 -16.09 -4.54
N LEU A 198 3.06 -14.98 -3.95
CA LEU A 198 4.06 -15.02 -2.89
C LEU A 198 3.53 -15.75 -1.64
N LEU A 199 2.23 -15.65 -1.35
CA LEU A 199 1.58 -16.45 -0.31
C LEU A 199 1.64 -17.95 -0.63
N ALA A 200 1.32 -18.35 -1.87
CA ALA A 200 1.42 -19.74 -2.28
C ALA A 200 2.87 -20.29 -2.23
N LEU A 201 3.86 -19.42 -2.40
CA LEU A 201 5.29 -19.74 -2.34
C LEU A 201 5.90 -19.64 -0.93
N ASP A 202 5.10 -19.46 0.12
CA ASP A 202 5.55 -19.25 1.51
C ASP A 202 6.63 -18.16 1.64
N ALA A 203 6.45 -17.07 0.90
CA ALA A 203 7.43 -15.99 0.86
C ALA A 203 7.57 -15.29 2.22
N ARG A 204 8.74 -14.66 2.42
CA ARG A 204 9.04 -13.86 3.60
C ARG A 204 9.40 -12.44 3.19
N VAL A 205 8.83 -11.46 3.90
CA VAL A 205 9.06 -10.04 3.67
C VAL A 205 10.08 -9.52 4.66
N ASN A 206 11.23 -9.10 4.15
CA ASN A 206 12.28 -8.46 4.95
C ASN A 206 11.99 -6.97 5.10
N THR A 207 11.94 -6.50 6.34
CA THR A 207 11.66 -5.10 6.67
C THR A 207 12.67 -4.57 7.67
N VAL A 208 12.88 -3.26 7.71
CA VAL A 208 13.72 -2.52 8.65
C VAL A 208 12.93 -1.32 9.18
N ASN A 209 13.14 -1.05 10.47
CA ASN A 209 12.65 0.13 11.18
C ASN A 209 13.76 0.70 12.08
N THR A 210 13.44 1.69 12.92
CA THR A 210 14.40 2.32 13.85
C THR A 210 14.96 1.38 14.92
N THR A 211 14.27 0.28 15.22
CA THR A 211 14.68 -0.73 16.21
C THR A 211 15.44 -1.91 15.59
N GLY A 212 15.51 -2.01 14.25
CA GLY A 212 16.20 -3.07 13.54
C GLY A 212 15.41 -3.69 12.39
N GLY A 213 15.90 -4.80 11.87
CA GLY A 213 15.25 -5.57 10.82
C GLY A 213 14.36 -6.68 11.36
N ARG A 214 13.20 -6.93 10.73
CA ARG A 214 12.35 -8.10 10.99
C ARG A 214 11.98 -8.80 9.69
N VAL A 215 11.85 -10.12 9.78
CA VAL A 215 11.36 -10.98 8.69
C VAL A 215 9.93 -11.37 9.01
N ILE A 216 9.00 -11.06 8.12
CA ILE A 216 7.57 -11.31 8.31
C ILE A 216 7.13 -12.37 7.29
N PRO A 217 6.63 -13.53 7.72
CA PRO A 217 5.93 -14.46 6.82
C PRO A 217 4.78 -13.74 6.10
N ILE A 218 4.64 -13.95 4.79
CA ILE A 218 3.67 -13.20 3.97
C ILE A 218 2.21 -13.42 4.42
N ASP A 219 1.89 -14.57 5.02
CA ASP A 219 0.57 -14.86 5.62
C ASP A 219 0.27 -13.99 6.86
N LYS A 220 1.31 -13.46 7.51
CA LYS A 220 1.23 -12.49 8.62
C LYS A 220 1.46 -11.05 8.17
N PHE A 221 1.73 -10.82 6.88
CA PHE A 221 1.97 -9.47 6.37
C PHE A 221 0.68 -8.66 6.21
N TYR A 222 -0.45 -9.31 5.97
CA TYR A 222 -1.73 -8.66 5.71
C TYR A 222 -2.71 -8.73 6.88
N THR A 223 -3.54 -7.70 7.01
CA THR A 223 -4.71 -7.66 7.90
C THR A 223 -5.94 -7.27 7.08
N THR A 224 -7.15 -7.39 7.65
CA THR A 224 -8.37 -6.95 6.95
C THR A 224 -8.41 -5.45 6.66
N LEU A 225 -7.53 -4.65 7.29
CA LEU A 225 -7.42 -3.22 7.09
C LEU A 225 -6.17 -2.80 6.29
N GLY A 226 -5.30 -3.72 5.88
CA GLY A 226 -4.11 -3.37 5.10
C GLY A 226 -2.98 -4.36 5.33
N ASN A 227 -1.80 -3.84 5.67
CA ASN A 227 -0.63 -4.64 6.03
C ASN A 227 -0.22 -4.38 7.49
N THR A 228 0.76 -5.13 7.97
CA THR A 228 1.30 -5.05 9.34
C THR A 228 2.52 -4.13 9.46
N LEU A 229 2.81 -3.35 8.42
CA LEU A 229 3.87 -2.33 8.49
C LEU A 229 3.41 -1.20 9.40
N GLU A 230 4.20 -0.94 10.43
CA GLU A 230 4.07 0.27 11.23
C GLU A 230 4.53 1.48 10.41
N PRO A 231 4.06 2.71 10.71
CA PRO A 231 4.44 3.94 10.00
C PRO A 231 5.96 4.15 9.88
N LYS A 232 6.74 3.52 10.76
CA LYS A 232 8.21 3.63 10.87
C LYS A 232 8.98 2.53 10.13
N SER A 233 8.28 1.63 9.44
CA SER A 233 8.87 0.43 8.85
C SER A 233 8.87 0.48 7.33
N MET A 234 9.95 -0.01 6.73
CA MET A 234 10.12 -0.14 5.28
C MET A 234 10.76 -1.48 4.93
N TRP A 235 10.77 -1.88 3.66
CA TRP A 235 11.47 -3.09 3.20
C TRP A 235 12.97 -2.95 3.29
N SER A 236 13.66 -4.06 3.52
CA SER A 236 15.11 -4.11 3.55
C SER A 236 15.69 -5.05 2.50
N ALA A 237 16.90 -4.77 2.06
CA ALA A 237 17.73 -5.75 1.36
C ALA A 237 18.11 -6.90 2.33
N PRO A 238 18.38 -8.13 1.85
CA PRO A 238 18.98 -9.17 2.66
C PRO A 238 20.34 -8.69 3.14
N LYS A 239 20.68 -9.00 4.40
CA LYS A 239 22.06 -8.89 4.86
C LYS A 239 22.87 -9.88 4.00
N LYS A 240 23.92 -9.41 3.33
CA LYS A 240 24.92 -10.31 2.75
C LYS A 240 25.49 -11.13 3.92
N SER A 241 25.27 -12.44 3.90
CA SER A 241 26.04 -13.40 4.69
C SER A 241 27.48 -13.40 4.20
#